data_AF-A0A2V9VFS7-F1
#
_entry.id   AF-A0A2V9VFS7-F1
#
_cell.length_a   1.000
_cell.length_b   1.000
_cell.length_c   1.000
_cell.angle_alpha   90.00
_cell.angle_beta   90.00
_cell.angle_gamma   90.00
#
_symmetry.space_group_name_H-M   'P 1'
#
loop_
_entity.id
_entity.type
_entity.pdbx_description
1 polymer ?
#
loop_
_entity_poly.entity_id
_entity_poly.type
_entity_poly.pdbx_seq_one_letter_code
_entity_poly.pdbx_strand_id
1 'polypeptide(L)'
;MMRMKGHAIHDAADYIPKPLFEYWRKRDPVARFENYLVDVKKWLTSDENRALIADVDRELEADRNFAVESPMPTPESAAGGVYCEEGCHEIKPKYEMPKFRVTKSAAGTPKEKEAVVHLK
;
A
#
# COMPACT_ATOMS: atom_id res chain seq x y z
N MET A 1 -1.57 -15.84 13.33
CA MET A 1 -2.71 -15.28 12.57
C MET A 1 -2.74 -16.00 11.23
N MET A 2 -3.91 -16.40 10.73
CA MET A 2 -4.05 -17.09 9.43
C MET A 2 -4.73 -16.16 8.41
N ARG A 3 -4.32 -16.24 7.14
CA ARG A 3 -5.04 -15.62 6.03
C ARG A 3 -6.25 -16.51 5.69
N MET A 4 -7.46 -15.99 5.91
CA MET A 4 -8.70 -16.77 5.74
C MET A 4 -9.13 -16.89 4.26
N LYS A 5 -8.54 -16.11 3.36
CA LYS A 5 -8.71 -16.18 1.89
C LYS A 5 -7.40 -16.64 1.23
N GLY A 6 -7.42 -16.87 -0.09
CA GLY A 6 -6.20 -17.15 -0.85
C GLY A 6 -5.24 -15.98 -0.94
N HIS A 7 -4.13 -16.18 -1.64
CA HIS A 7 -3.04 -15.22 -1.75
C HIS A 7 -3.46 -13.89 -2.36
N ALA A 8 -4.41 -13.94 -3.29
CA ALA A 8 -5.01 -12.80 -3.95
C ALA A 8 -6.47 -13.10 -4.28
N ILE A 9 -7.17 -12.14 -4.88
CA ILE A 9 -8.59 -12.29 -5.24
C ILE A 9 -8.85 -13.45 -6.22
N HIS A 10 -7.84 -13.85 -7.00
CA HIS A 10 -7.91 -14.94 -7.97
C HIS A 10 -7.41 -16.29 -7.43
N ASP A 11 -6.88 -16.34 -6.20
CA ASP A 11 -6.45 -17.58 -5.55
C ASP A 11 -7.56 -18.08 -4.61
N ALA A 12 -8.10 -19.26 -4.91
CA ALA A 12 -9.17 -19.88 -4.11
C ALA A 12 -8.67 -20.55 -2.82
N ALA A 13 -7.36 -20.68 -2.62
CA ALA A 13 -6.72 -21.35 -1.49
C ALA A 13 -6.99 -22.87 -1.38
N ASP A 14 -7.25 -23.55 -2.50
CA ASP A 14 -7.63 -24.98 -2.51
C ASP A 14 -6.54 -25.93 -1.97
N TYR A 15 -5.29 -25.46 -1.91
CA TYR A 15 -4.17 -26.18 -1.29
C TYR A 15 -4.25 -26.24 0.25
N ILE A 16 -5.19 -25.53 0.87
CA ILE A 16 -5.37 -25.50 2.32
C ILE A 16 -6.54 -26.41 2.71
N PRO A 17 -6.31 -27.43 3.56
CA PRO A 17 -7.38 -28.30 4.02
C PRO A 17 -8.47 -27.53 4.80
N LYS A 18 -9.75 -27.83 4.53
CA LYS A 18 -10.91 -27.27 5.25
C LYS A 18 -10.80 -27.34 6.79
N PRO A 19 -10.33 -28.45 7.40
CA PRO A 19 -10.17 -28.50 8.86
C PRO A 19 -9.21 -27.44 9.42
N LEU A 20 -8.23 -26.99 8.63
CA LEU A 20 -7.30 -25.94 9.05
C LEU A 20 -8.00 -24.58 9.10
N PHE A 21 -8.83 -24.25 8.11
CA PHE A 21 -9.66 -23.04 8.15
C PHE A 21 -10.59 -23.04 9.37
N GLU A 22 -11.24 -24.15 9.67
CA GLU A 22 -12.12 -24.27 10.84
C GLU A 22 -11.37 -24.07 12.16
N TYR A 23 -10.16 -24.66 12.26
CA TYR A 23 -9.30 -24.49 13.44
C TYR A 23 -8.93 -23.03 13.67
N TRP A 24 -8.61 -22.29 12.61
CA TRP A 24 -8.19 -20.89 12.71
C TRP A 24 -9.37 -19.90 12.79
N ARG A 25 -10.53 -20.23 12.21
CA ARG A 25 -11.76 -19.43 12.37
C ARG A 25 -12.16 -19.29 13.84
N LYS A 26 -12.01 -20.35 14.63
CA LYS A 26 -12.22 -20.32 16.10
C LYS A 26 -11.21 -19.43 16.85
N ARG A 27 -10.16 -18.97 16.17
CA ARG A 27 -9.08 -18.14 16.72
C ARG A 27 -9.08 -16.73 16.14
N ASP A 28 -10.19 -16.32 15.54
CA ASP A 28 -10.38 -14.95 15.06
C ASP A 28 -10.05 -13.95 16.18
N PRO A 29 -9.06 -13.06 15.97
CA PRO A 29 -8.66 -12.09 16.98
C PRO A 29 -9.78 -11.10 17.30
N VAL A 30 -10.61 -10.72 16.32
CA VAL A 30 -11.71 -9.78 16.51
C VAL A 30 -12.78 -10.40 17.39
N ALA A 31 -13.28 -11.58 17.03
CA ALA A 31 -14.31 -12.27 17.82
C ALA A 31 -13.84 -12.59 19.25
N ARG A 32 -12.56 -12.95 19.43
CA ARG A 32 -12.00 -13.22 20.76
C ARG A 32 -11.90 -11.96 21.61
N PHE A 33 -11.52 -10.83 21.01
CA PHE A 33 -11.40 -9.58 21.72
C PHE A 33 -12.77 -8.96 22.02
N GLU A 34 -13.73 -9.09 21.10
CA GLU A 34 -15.13 -8.73 21.31
C GLU A 34 -15.71 -9.46 22.54
N ASN A 35 -15.62 -10.80 22.59
CA ASN A 35 -16.04 -11.59 23.75
C ASN A 35 -15.32 -11.15 25.04
N TYR A 36 -14.03 -10.80 24.95
CA TYR A 36 -13.29 -10.32 26.13
C TYR A 36 -13.81 -8.98 26.64
N LEU A 37 -14.12 -8.03 25.76
CA LEU A 37 -14.62 -6.70 26.14
C LEU A 37 -16.06 -6.75 26.62
N VAL A 38 -16.92 -7.52 25.93
CA VAL A 38 -18.37 -7.56 26.19
C VAL A 38 -18.70 -8.51 27.34
N ASP A 39 -18.25 -9.76 27.30
CA ASP A 39 -18.71 -10.78 28.24
C ASP A 39 -17.80 -10.93 29.47
N VAL A 40 -16.47 -10.91 29.25
CA VAL A 40 -15.50 -11.16 30.32
C VAL A 40 -15.27 -9.91 31.17
N LYS A 41 -14.98 -8.77 30.53
CA LYS A 41 -14.67 -7.51 31.22
C LYS A 41 -15.85 -6.59 31.38
N LYS A 42 -16.86 -6.70 30.50
CA LYS A 42 -18.02 -5.80 30.47
C LYS A 42 -17.63 -4.32 30.40
N TRP A 43 -16.55 -4.04 29.68
CA TRP A 43 -16.08 -2.68 29.39
C TRP A 43 -16.79 -2.07 28.18
N LEU A 44 -17.48 -2.91 27.41
CA LEU A 44 -18.28 -2.54 26.26
C LEU A 44 -19.62 -3.28 26.39
N THR A 45 -20.74 -2.57 26.28
CA THR A 45 -22.06 -3.21 26.24
C THR A 45 -22.34 -3.82 24.87
N SER A 46 -23.26 -4.77 24.80
CA SER A 46 -23.68 -5.34 23.51
C SER A 46 -24.29 -4.29 22.58
N ASP A 47 -24.92 -3.25 23.13
CA ASP A 47 -25.55 -2.18 22.35
C ASP A 47 -24.49 -1.23 21.77
N GLU A 48 -23.49 -0.83 22.57
CA GLU A 48 -22.34 -0.05 22.11
C GLU A 48 -21.53 -0.81 21.05
N ASN A 49 -21.32 -2.12 21.23
CA ASN A 49 -20.61 -2.94 20.24
C ASN A 49 -21.37 -2.99 18.90
N ARG A 50 -22.71 -3.16 18.93
CA ARG A 50 -23.52 -3.12 17.71
C ARG A 50 -23.48 -1.76 17.03
N ALA A 51 -23.51 -0.67 17.80
CA ALA A 51 -23.40 0.68 17.26
C ALA A 51 -22.02 0.89 16.59
N LEU A 52 -20.93 0.44 17.23
CA LEU A 52 -19.59 0.53 16.69
C LEU A 52 -19.45 -0.22 15.35
N ILE A 53 -19.97 -1.46 15.27
CA ILE A 53 -19.95 -2.23 14.01
C ILE A 53 -20.73 -1.50 12.92
N ALA A 54 -21.92 -1.01 13.23
CA ALA A 54 -22.76 -0.28 12.26
C ALA A 54 -22.10 1.03 11.79
N ASP A 55 -21.35 1.71 12.66
CA ASP A 55 -20.60 2.91 12.30
C ASP A 55 -19.45 2.58 11.33
N VAL A 56 -18.68 1.52 11.60
CA VAL A 56 -17.62 1.04 10.69
C VAL A 56 -18.20 0.62 9.34
N ASP A 57 -19.30 -0.14 9.34
CA ASP A 57 -19.96 -0.55 8.10
C ASP A 57 -20.40 0.68 7.29
N ARG A 58 -21.00 1.70 7.93
CA ARG A 58 -21.40 2.93 7.25
C ARG A 58 -20.21 3.65 6.60
N GLU A 59 -19.06 3.73 7.27
CA GLU A 59 -17.84 4.32 6.71
C GLU A 59 -17.33 3.54 5.50
N LEU A 60 -17.27 2.21 5.61
CA LEU A 60 -16.83 1.33 4.51
C LEU A 60 -17.75 1.42 3.28
N GLU A 61 -19.07 1.50 3.50
CA GLU A 61 -20.06 1.68 2.44
C GLU A 61 -19.88 3.03 1.73
N ALA A 62 -19.70 4.11 2.51
CA ALA A 62 -19.48 5.46 1.97
C ALA A 62 -18.19 5.55 1.14
N ASP A 63 -17.07 5.02 1.66
CA ASP A 63 -15.78 5.02 0.97
C ASP A 63 -15.81 4.18 -0.31
N ARG A 64 -16.47 3.01 -0.27
CA ARG A 64 -16.64 2.18 -1.47
C ARG A 64 -17.50 2.90 -2.50
N ASN A 65 -18.60 3.53 -2.11
CA ASN A 65 -19.45 4.26 -3.04
C ASN A 65 -18.68 5.41 -3.69
N PHE A 66 -17.93 6.18 -2.91
CA PHE A 66 -17.03 7.21 -3.43
C PHE A 66 -16.03 6.64 -4.46
N ALA A 67 -15.40 5.51 -4.17
CA ALA A 67 -14.45 4.87 -5.08
C ALA A 67 -15.11 4.35 -6.37
N VAL A 68 -16.33 3.82 -6.29
CA VAL A 68 -17.08 3.31 -7.46
C VAL A 68 -17.62 4.43 -8.33
N GLU A 69 -18.06 5.53 -7.72
CA GLU A 69 -18.58 6.72 -8.41
C GLU A 69 -17.46 7.62 -8.97
N SER A 70 -16.23 7.42 -8.53
CA SER A 70 -15.08 8.17 -9.02
C SER A 70 -14.86 7.92 -10.52
N PRO A 71 -14.67 8.98 -11.34
CA PRO A 71 -14.41 8.81 -12.75
C PRO A 71 -13.09 8.08 -12.98
N MET A 72 -13.01 7.33 -14.08
CA MET A 72 -11.74 6.79 -14.54
C MET A 72 -10.75 7.94 -14.81
N PRO A 73 -9.44 7.74 -14.56
CA PRO A 73 -8.44 8.72 -14.91
C PRO A 73 -8.45 9.01 -16.42
N THR A 74 -8.08 10.24 -16.80
CA THR A 74 -7.96 10.57 -18.22
C THR A 74 -6.79 9.79 -18.85
N PRO A 75 -6.87 9.40 -20.12
CA PRO A 75 -5.78 8.63 -20.75
C PRO A 75 -4.41 9.30 -20.66
N GLU A 76 -4.36 10.63 -20.70
CA GLU A 76 -3.13 11.43 -20.63
C GLU A 76 -2.42 11.27 -19.28
N SER A 77 -3.15 10.96 -18.20
CA SER A 77 -2.56 10.78 -16.87
C SER A 77 -1.68 9.52 -16.77
N ALA A 78 -1.75 8.61 -17.74
CA ALA A 78 -0.94 7.39 -17.77
C ALA A 78 0.56 7.66 -18.03
N ALA A 79 0.91 8.82 -18.62
CA ALA A 79 2.28 9.13 -19.00
C ALA A 79 3.08 9.87 -17.89
N GLY A 80 2.39 10.48 -16.92
CA GLY A 80 3.00 11.25 -15.83
C GLY A 80 3.55 10.35 -14.71
N GLY A 81 4.40 10.92 -13.85
CA GLY A 81 4.92 10.23 -12.65
C GLY A 81 5.92 9.10 -12.93
N VAL A 82 6.39 8.95 -14.16
CA VAL A 82 7.42 7.95 -14.55
C VAL A 82 8.80 8.36 -14.01
N TYR A 83 9.12 9.64 -14.10
CA TYR A 83 10.31 10.26 -13.51
C TYR A 83 9.87 11.39 -12.58
N CYS A 84 10.74 11.71 -11.63
CA CYS A 84 10.60 12.94 -10.85
C CYS A 84 10.79 14.14 -11.79
N GLU A 85 9.86 15.09 -11.75
CA GLU A 85 9.98 16.35 -12.49
C GLU A 85 11.04 17.26 -11.83
N GLU A 86 11.47 18.29 -12.54
CA GLU A 86 12.45 19.24 -12.01
C GLU A 86 12.00 19.81 -10.65
N GLY A 87 12.80 19.58 -9.61
CA GLY A 87 12.52 20.06 -8.26
C GLY A 87 11.58 19.19 -7.42
N CYS A 88 11.18 17.99 -7.87
CA CYS A 88 10.25 17.17 -7.08
C CYS A 88 10.89 16.60 -5.79
N HIS A 89 12.22 16.40 -5.76
CA HIS A 89 12.96 16.04 -4.54
C HIS A 89 14.35 16.70 -4.49
N GLU A 90 14.78 17.12 -3.30
CA GLU A 90 16.18 17.48 -3.05
C GLU A 90 17.01 16.19 -2.90
N ILE A 91 17.66 15.76 -3.99
CA ILE A 91 18.57 14.61 -3.94
C ILE A 91 19.85 15.04 -3.22
N LYS A 92 19.97 14.69 -1.94
CA LYS A 92 21.22 14.82 -1.17
C LYS A 92 22.07 13.58 -1.42
N PRO A 93 23.11 13.66 -2.27
CA PRO A 93 23.96 12.51 -2.50
C PRO A 93 24.69 12.15 -1.21
N LYS A 94 24.74 10.86 -0.87
CA LYS A 94 25.47 10.36 0.31
C LYS A 94 27.00 10.50 0.15
N TYR A 95 27.46 10.73 -1.06
CA TYR A 95 28.86 10.88 -1.46
C TYR A 95 29.03 12.12 -2.33
N GLU A 96 30.28 12.54 -2.59
CA GLU A 96 30.54 13.74 -3.40
C GLU A 96 29.90 13.65 -4.80
N MET A 97 29.34 14.77 -5.27
CA MET A 97 28.87 14.87 -6.65
C MET A 97 30.05 14.71 -7.61
N PRO A 98 29.94 13.85 -8.64
CA PRO A 98 31.01 13.69 -9.62
C PRO A 98 31.30 15.03 -10.30
N LYS A 99 32.54 15.50 -10.18
CA LYS A 99 33.02 16.71 -10.86
C LYS A 99 33.21 16.41 -12.34
N PHE A 100 32.22 16.73 -13.16
CA PHE A 100 32.39 16.69 -14.62
C PHE A 100 33.20 17.89 -15.09
N ARG A 101 34.29 17.63 -15.82
CA ARG A 101 35.08 18.68 -16.46
C ARG A 101 34.41 19.02 -17.80
N VAL A 102 33.60 20.07 -17.84
CA VAL A 102 33.05 20.57 -19.10
C VAL A 102 34.19 21.19 -19.91
N THR A 103 34.72 20.43 -20.86
CA THR A 103 35.62 20.98 -21.87
C THR A 103 34.77 21.71 -22.90
N LYS A 104 35.01 23.02 -23.09
CA LYS A 104 34.46 23.77 -24.22
C LYS A 104 34.98 23.15 -25.52
N SER A 105 34.21 22.26 -26.15
CA SER A 105 34.37 21.97 -27.57
C SER A 105 33.68 23.06 -28.37
N ALA A 106 34.39 23.61 -29.35
CA ALA A 106 33.86 24.57 -30.30
C ALA A 106 32.59 24.02 -30.99
N ALA A 107 31.60 24.90 -31.17
CA ALA A 107 30.37 24.75 -31.97
C ALA A 107 29.96 23.30 -32.31
N GLY A 108 29.36 22.60 -31.35
CA GLY A 108 28.75 21.29 -31.52
C GLY A 108 28.21 20.78 -30.19
N THR A 109 27.02 20.20 -30.19
CA THR A 109 26.36 19.62 -29.00
C THR A 109 27.33 18.70 -28.26
N PRO A 110 27.61 18.92 -26.96
CA PRO A 110 28.59 18.12 -26.24
C PRO A 110 28.09 16.68 -26.12
N LYS A 111 28.89 15.73 -26.62
CA LYS A 111 28.65 14.30 -26.34
C LYS A 111 29.01 14.03 -24.89
N GLU A 112 28.00 13.65 -24.11
CA GLU A 112 28.17 13.11 -22.77
C GLU A 112 29.02 11.83 -22.88
N LYS A 113 30.25 11.87 -22.35
CA LYS A 113 31.05 10.66 -22.20
C LYS A 113 30.74 10.14 -20.81
N GLU A 114 30.05 9.00 -20.74
CA GLU A 114 29.88 8.25 -19.50
C GLU A 114 31.26 7.97 -18.90
N ALA A 115 31.57 8.63 -17.79
CA ALA A 115 32.65 8.21 -16.94
C ALA A 115 32.14 6.99 -16.16
N VAL A 116 32.72 5.82 -16.42
CA VAL A 116 32.44 4.62 -15.62
C VAL A 116 32.94 4.90 -14.20
N VAL A 117 32.01 5.21 -13.30
CA VAL A 117 32.31 5.38 -11.87
C VAL A 117 32.20 4.01 -11.22
N HIS A 118 33.33 3.34 -10.99
CA HIS A 118 33.35 2.15 -10.12
C HIS A 118 33.21 2.60 -8.66
N LEU A 119 32.01 2.43 -8.11
CA LEU A 119 31.75 2.55 -6.68
C LEU A 119 32.23 1.26 -5.99
N LYS A 120 33.08 1.40 -4.96
CA LYS A 120 33.49 0.31 -4.05
C LYS A 120 32.46 0.13 -2.94
#